data_AF-A0A3D0X343-F1
#
_entry.id   AF-A0A3D0X343-F1
#
_cell.length_a   1.000
_cell.length_b   1.000
_cell.length_c   1.000
_cell.angle_alpha   90.00
_cell.angle_beta   90.00
_cell.angle_gamma   90.00
#
_symmetry.space_group_name_H-M   'P 1'
#
loop_
_entity.id
_entity.type
_entity.pdbx_description
1 polymer ?
#
loop_
_entity_poly.entity_id
_entity_poly.type
_entity_poly.pdbx_seq_one_letter_code
_entity_poly.pdbx_strand_id
1 'polypeptide(L)'
;MNENLQIFEDQPIRTTWNETEEEWYFSIVDVVGVLTESSNPQTYWRVLKKRLKDEGNETVTNCNALKLKAADGKRRLTDVANTEQLLRVIQSIPSKKAEPFKLWLAQVGRERIDETLDPELIAERLVATYERKGYTREWINQRLMAISARKELTDEWKDRGVKRGKEYAILTDELTRAWSGMTTRQYKNLKGLKKESLRDNMSTTELVLNMLAETATREFSKAEQPEGFSQNISVAKRGGKVAGEARKAIEDGTGKPVITNKKASELNHVVTQMIEASVREISGEK
;
A
#
# COMPACT_ATOMS: atom_id res chain seq x y z
N MET A 1 6.49 -11.74 -19.61
CA MET A 1 7.10 -10.51 -19.08
C MET A 1 6.25 -9.34 -19.51
N ASN A 2 5.46 -8.78 -18.58
CA ASN A 2 4.59 -7.64 -18.88
C ASN A 2 5.41 -6.36 -18.77
N GLU A 3 5.84 -5.82 -19.91
CA GLU A 3 6.42 -4.48 -20.01
C GLU A 3 5.26 -3.46 -19.98
N ASN A 4 5.09 -2.75 -18.87
CA ASN A 4 4.10 -1.67 -18.77
C ASN A 4 4.77 -0.36 -19.16
N LEU A 5 4.22 0.34 -20.16
CA LEU A 5 4.56 1.74 -20.39
C LEU A 5 3.85 2.59 -19.34
N GLN A 6 4.61 3.40 -18.59
CA GLN A 6 4.03 4.51 -17.83
C GLN A 6 4.19 5.77 -18.68
N ILE A 7 3.08 6.48 -18.88
CA ILE A 7 3.03 7.72 -19.67
C ILE A 7 3.16 8.89 -18.68
N PHE A 8 4.15 9.76 -18.90
CA PHE A 8 4.27 11.03 -18.19
C PHE A 8 4.38 12.14 -19.25
N GLU A 9 3.47 13.14 -19.21
CA GLU A 9 3.36 14.21 -20.21
C GLU A 9 3.44 13.72 -21.67
N ASP A 10 2.62 12.71 -22.03
CA ASP A 10 2.59 12.10 -23.37
C ASP A 10 3.90 11.47 -23.87
N GLN A 11 4.92 11.34 -23.00
CA GLN A 11 6.16 10.65 -23.31
C GLN A 11 6.25 9.29 -22.59
N PRO A 12 6.54 8.21 -23.34
CA PRO A 12 6.62 6.87 -22.76
C PRO A 12 7.92 6.67 -21.99
N ILE A 13 7.83 6.39 -20.68
CA ILE A 13 8.99 5.95 -19.89
C ILE A 13 9.02 4.43 -19.91
N ARG A 14 10.11 3.85 -20.41
CA ARG A 14 10.29 2.38 -20.39
C ARG A 14 10.53 1.91 -18.96
N THR A 15 9.73 0.93 -18.54
CA THR A 15 9.84 0.31 -17.23
C THR A 15 10.01 -1.20 -17.33
N THR A 16 10.60 -1.80 -16.31
CA THR A 16 10.69 -3.26 -16.16
C THR A 16 10.52 -3.65 -14.71
N TRP A 17 9.88 -4.79 -14.48
CA TRP A 17 9.65 -5.33 -13.14
C TRP A 17 10.76 -6.33 -12.81
N ASN A 18 11.46 -6.12 -11.70
CA ASN A 18 12.40 -7.09 -11.15
C ASN A 18 11.66 -7.99 -10.15
N GLU A 19 11.49 -9.27 -10.49
CA GLU A 19 10.80 -10.25 -9.62
C GLU A 19 11.62 -10.61 -8.37
N THR A 20 12.95 -10.57 -8.43
CA THR A 20 13.81 -10.94 -7.30
C THR A 20 13.80 -9.89 -6.21
N GLU A 21 13.81 -8.62 -6.58
CA GLU A 21 13.81 -7.48 -5.65
C GLU A 21 12.40 -6.97 -5.35
N GLU A 22 11.39 -7.42 -6.09
CA GLU A 22 10.02 -6.92 -6.05
C GLU A 22 9.93 -5.39 -6.28
N GLU A 23 10.75 -4.86 -7.19
CA GLU A 23 10.84 -3.42 -7.50
C GLU A 23 10.64 -3.11 -8.98
N TRP A 24 10.13 -1.90 -9.25
CA TRP A 24 10.08 -1.32 -10.59
C TRP A 24 11.37 -0.59 -10.91
N TYR A 25 11.89 -0.85 -12.11
CA TYR A 25 13.03 -0.19 -12.69
C TYR A 25 12.61 0.70 -13.86
N PHE A 26 13.21 1.88 -13.94
CA PHE A 26 12.88 2.93 -14.91
C PHE A 26 14.11 3.24 -15.76
N SER A 27 13.92 3.42 -17.07
CA SER A 27 14.98 3.91 -17.97
C SER A 27 15.42 5.32 -17.57
N ILE A 28 16.67 5.47 -17.14
CA ILE A 28 17.20 6.78 -16.71
C ILE A 28 17.23 7.75 -17.89
N VAL A 29 17.61 7.28 -19.08
CA VAL A 29 17.70 8.09 -20.29
C VAL A 29 16.32 8.66 -20.67
N ASP A 30 15.25 7.88 -20.50
CA ASP A 30 13.90 8.33 -20.85
C ASP A 30 13.45 9.41 -19.88
N VAL A 31 13.68 9.22 -18.57
CA VAL A 31 13.36 10.21 -17.54
C VAL A 31 14.16 11.49 -17.73
N VAL A 32 15.46 11.38 -18.03
CA VAL A 32 16.29 12.53 -18.40
C VAL A 32 15.71 13.25 -19.62
N GLY A 33 15.27 12.52 -20.65
CA GLY A 33 14.66 13.10 -21.84
C GLY A 33 13.41 13.91 -21.51
N VAL A 34 12.49 13.33 -20.75
CA VAL A 34 11.25 13.98 -20.30
C VAL A 34 11.54 15.23 -19.48
N LEU A 35 12.45 15.13 -18.50
CA LEU A 35 12.71 16.22 -17.56
C LEU A 35 13.62 17.31 -18.14
N THR A 36 14.42 17.05 -19.17
CA THR A 36 15.36 18.04 -19.70
C THR A 36 14.97 18.58 -21.07
N GLU A 37 14.07 17.91 -21.78
CA GLU A 37 13.75 18.15 -23.20
C GLU A 37 15.01 18.15 -24.10
N SER A 38 16.08 17.48 -23.65
CA SER A 38 17.32 17.40 -24.39
C SER A 38 17.11 16.68 -25.71
N SER A 39 17.63 17.25 -26.80
CA SER A 39 17.66 16.59 -28.11
C SER A 39 18.52 15.32 -28.12
N ASN A 40 19.41 15.17 -27.13
CA ASN A 40 20.22 13.96 -26.93
C ASN A 40 20.28 13.59 -25.42
N PRO A 41 19.25 12.92 -24.90
CA PRO A 41 19.18 12.52 -23.49
C PRO A 41 20.30 11.56 -23.07
N GLN A 42 20.81 10.74 -23.99
CA GLN A 42 21.92 9.82 -23.76
C GLN A 42 23.22 10.56 -23.45
N THR A 43 23.54 11.59 -24.23
CA THR A 43 24.73 12.43 -23.99
C THR A 43 24.58 13.22 -22.70
N TYR A 44 23.38 13.76 -22.45
CA TYR A 44 23.07 14.43 -21.19
C TYR A 44 23.32 13.50 -20.00
N TRP A 45 22.78 12.28 -20.05
CA TRP A 45 22.97 11.28 -19.00
C TRP A 45 24.45 10.96 -18.78
N ARG A 46 25.23 10.77 -19.84
CA ARG A 46 26.68 10.50 -19.73
C ARG A 46 27.42 11.62 -18.99
N VAL A 47 27.09 12.88 -19.29
CA VAL A 47 27.69 14.05 -18.62
C VAL A 47 27.23 14.13 -17.16
N LEU A 48 25.93 13.95 -16.90
CA LEU A 48 25.38 13.96 -15.54
C LEU A 48 25.99 12.84 -14.68
N LYS A 49 26.07 11.63 -15.23
CA LYS A 49 26.69 10.47 -14.59
C LYS A 49 28.15 10.73 -14.20
N LYS A 50 28.91 11.42 -15.06
CA LYS A 50 30.28 11.81 -14.74
C LYS A 50 30.31 12.78 -13.55
N ARG A 51 29.53 13.86 -13.59
CA ARG A 51 29.47 14.85 -12.48
C ARG A 51 29.09 14.20 -11.16
N LEU A 52 28.08 13.32 -11.18
CA LEU A 52 27.64 12.62 -9.99
C LEU A 52 28.74 11.71 -9.42
N LYS A 53 29.50 11.01 -10.26
CA LYS A 53 30.67 10.26 -9.79
C LYS A 53 31.74 11.15 -9.17
N ASP A 54 32.02 12.30 -9.79
CA ASP A 54 33.00 13.27 -9.29
C ASP A 54 32.56 13.88 -7.94
N GLU A 55 31.25 14.01 -7.69
CA GLU A 55 30.65 14.41 -6.41
C GLU A 55 30.64 13.30 -5.35
N GLY A 56 31.10 12.08 -5.68
CA GLY A 56 31.06 10.92 -4.77
C GLY A 56 29.69 10.24 -4.68
N ASN A 57 28.78 10.50 -5.62
CA ASN A 57 27.47 9.86 -5.65
C ASN A 57 27.57 8.41 -6.17
N GLU A 58 27.47 7.45 -5.25
CA GLU A 58 27.54 6.01 -5.55
C GLU A 58 26.27 5.46 -6.19
N THR A 59 25.13 6.16 -6.08
CA THR A 59 23.84 5.77 -6.67
C THR A 59 23.95 5.54 -8.17
N VAL A 60 24.88 6.25 -8.85
CA VAL A 60 25.12 6.13 -10.29
C VAL A 60 26.15 5.07 -10.68
N THR A 61 26.96 4.66 -9.71
CA THR A 61 27.88 3.54 -9.84
C THR A 61 27.14 2.21 -9.74
N ASN A 62 26.04 2.19 -8.97
CA ASN A 62 25.15 1.03 -8.77
C ASN A 62 23.94 1.00 -9.71
N CYS A 63 23.92 1.78 -10.80
CA CYS A 63 22.85 1.66 -11.79
C CYS A 63 22.91 0.29 -12.47
N ASN A 64 21.83 -0.47 -12.38
CA ASN A 64 21.67 -1.73 -13.08
C ASN A 64 21.55 -1.47 -14.59
N ALA A 65 22.16 -2.32 -15.42
CA ALA A 65 22.00 -2.27 -16.87
C ALA A 65 21.06 -3.41 -17.30
N LEU A 66 19.83 -3.07 -17.67
CA LEU A 66 18.83 -4.06 -18.12
C LEU A 66 18.54 -3.92 -19.61
N LYS A 67 18.18 -5.04 -20.26
CA LYS A 67 17.81 -5.07 -21.68
C LYS A 67 16.38 -4.58 -21.88
N LEU A 68 16.22 -3.30 -22.22
CA LEU A 68 14.92 -2.71 -22.57
C LEU A 68 14.72 -2.68 -24.10
N LYS A 69 13.46 -2.76 -24.54
CA LYS A 69 13.08 -2.60 -25.96
C LYS A 69 13.33 -1.15 -26.39
N ALA A 70 14.02 -0.95 -27.49
CA ALA A 70 14.24 0.37 -28.09
C ALA A 70 13.13 0.69 -29.12
N ALA A 71 13.10 1.93 -29.62
CA ALA A 71 12.09 2.40 -30.58
C ALA A 71 12.09 1.58 -31.90
N ASP A 72 13.24 1.01 -32.28
CA ASP A 72 13.39 0.13 -33.44
C ASP A 72 13.00 -1.34 -33.15
N GLY A 73 12.42 -1.62 -31.99
CA GLY A 73 11.99 -2.95 -31.56
C GLY A 73 13.12 -3.87 -31.05
N LYS A 74 14.39 -3.46 -31.16
CA LYS A 74 15.54 -4.26 -30.69
C LYS A 74 15.75 -4.07 -29.19
N ARG A 75 16.16 -5.13 -28.47
CA ARG A 75 16.52 -5.03 -27.04
C ARG A 75 17.98 -4.59 -26.88
N ARG A 76 18.21 -3.50 -26.13
CA ARG A 76 19.54 -2.99 -25.82
C ARG A 76 19.72 -2.78 -24.33
N LEU A 77 20.96 -2.93 -23.86
CA LEU A 77 21.30 -2.57 -22.48
C LEU A 77 21.09 -1.06 -22.30
N THR A 78 20.38 -0.70 -21.24
CA THR A 78 20.10 0.67 -20.85
C THR A 78 20.29 0.78 -19.34
N ASP A 79 20.89 1.88 -18.89
CA ASP A 79 20.99 2.19 -17.46
C ASP A 79 19.56 2.40 -16.91
N VAL A 80 19.22 1.61 -15.92
CA VAL A 80 17.95 1.69 -15.20
C VAL A 80 18.18 2.05 -13.73
N ALA A 81 17.18 2.67 -13.13
CA ALA A 81 17.16 3.03 -11.72
C ALA A 81 15.87 2.52 -11.07
N ASN A 82 15.96 2.04 -9.82
CA ASN A 82 14.78 1.87 -8.98
C ASN A 82 14.26 3.23 -8.48
N THR A 83 13.18 3.24 -7.71
CA THR A 83 12.54 4.49 -7.26
C THR A 83 13.48 5.41 -6.47
N GLU A 84 14.22 4.87 -5.51
CA GLU A 84 15.16 5.65 -4.68
C GLU A 84 16.27 6.26 -5.54
N GLN A 85 16.90 5.43 -6.38
CA GLN A 85 17.95 5.86 -7.29
C GLN A 85 17.45 6.96 -8.25
N LEU A 86 16.22 6.81 -8.75
CA LEU A 86 15.62 7.76 -9.65
C LEU A 86 15.36 9.12 -8.97
N LEU A 87 14.79 9.12 -7.77
CA LEU A 87 14.57 10.35 -6.99
C LEU A 87 15.89 11.08 -6.71
N ARG A 88 16.99 10.36 -6.46
CA ARG A 88 18.32 10.96 -6.29
C ARG A 88 18.87 11.57 -7.57
N VAL A 89 18.67 10.91 -8.72
CA VAL A 89 19.09 11.43 -10.03
C VAL A 89 18.33 12.71 -10.37
N ILE A 90 17.00 12.75 -10.17
CA ILE A 90 16.14 13.91 -10.46
C ILE A 90 16.62 15.17 -9.74
N GLN A 91 17.04 15.05 -8.48
CA GLN A 91 17.58 16.19 -7.71
C GLN A 91 18.77 16.88 -8.41
N SER A 92 19.55 16.13 -9.18
CA SER A 92 20.76 16.59 -9.86
C SER A 92 20.50 17.14 -11.27
N ILE A 93 19.25 17.13 -11.75
CA ILE A 93 18.88 17.64 -13.06
C ILE A 93 18.52 19.13 -12.94
N PRO A 94 19.32 20.07 -13.47
CA PRO A 94 18.99 21.49 -13.50
C PRO A 94 17.97 21.78 -14.60
N SER A 95 16.69 21.49 -14.37
CA SER A 95 15.59 21.76 -15.31
C SER A 95 14.36 22.31 -14.62
N LYS A 96 13.65 23.22 -15.29
CA LYS A 96 12.35 23.75 -14.87
C LYS A 96 11.30 22.63 -14.68
N LYS A 97 11.37 21.54 -15.45
CA LYS A 97 10.46 20.39 -15.28
C LYS A 97 10.81 19.50 -14.09
N ALA A 98 12.07 19.50 -13.67
CA ALA A 98 12.49 18.79 -12.46
C ALA A 98 12.17 19.60 -11.19
N GLU A 99 12.02 20.93 -11.30
CA GLU A 99 11.83 21.81 -10.14
C GLU A 99 10.59 21.48 -9.29
N PRO A 100 9.39 21.21 -9.85
CA PRO A 100 8.24 20.77 -9.05
C PRO A 100 8.51 19.50 -8.23
N PHE A 101 9.27 18.54 -8.78
CA PHE A 101 9.66 17.34 -8.05
C PHE A 101 10.63 17.64 -6.91
N LYS A 102 11.55 18.58 -7.09
CA LYS A 102 12.50 18.99 -6.04
C LYS A 102 11.79 19.73 -4.91
N LEU A 103 10.89 20.66 -5.25
CA LEU A 103 10.06 21.35 -4.27
C LEU A 103 9.20 20.36 -3.49
N TRP A 104 8.60 19.38 -4.17
CA TRP A 104 7.87 18.31 -3.51
C TRP A 104 8.76 17.47 -2.56
N LEU A 105 9.97 17.08 -2.98
CA LEU A 105 10.91 16.37 -2.10
C LEU A 105 11.33 17.21 -0.88
N ALA A 106 11.55 18.52 -1.07
CA ALA A 106 11.86 19.44 0.02
C ALA A 106 10.68 19.58 1.00
N GLN A 107 9.45 19.67 0.47
CA GLN A 107 8.24 19.67 1.27
C GLN A 107 8.09 18.37 2.08
N VAL A 108 8.25 17.21 1.44
CA VAL A 108 8.19 15.90 2.14
C VAL A 108 9.26 15.81 3.22
N GLY A 109 10.49 16.26 2.93
CA GLY A 109 11.58 16.32 3.91
C GLY A 109 11.23 17.20 5.11
N ARG A 110 10.63 18.38 4.85
CA ARG A 110 10.15 19.27 5.91
C ARG A 110 9.02 18.65 6.73
N GLU A 111 8.02 18.07 6.07
CA GLU A 111 6.92 17.36 6.73
C GLU A 111 7.44 16.24 7.64
N ARG A 112 8.47 15.48 7.24
CA ARG A 112 9.08 14.45 8.11
C ARG A 112 9.76 15.03 9.35
N ILE A 113 10.39 16.20 9.24
CA ILE A 113 10.99 16.90 10.38
C ILE A 113 9.87 17.38 11.31
N ASP A 114 8.84 18.01 10.77
CA ASP A 114 7.71 18.50 11.56
C ASP A 114 6.98 17.34 12.25
N GLU A 115 6.74 16.22 11.58
CA GLU A 115 6.18 14.99 12.17
C GLU A 115 7.04 14.37 13.29
N THR A 116 8.35 14.61 13.28
CA THR A 116 9.25 14.15 14.36
C THR A 116 9.09 15.03 15.60
N LEU A 117 8.85 16.33 15.41
CA LEU A 117 8.62 17.29 16.47
C LEU A 117 7.20 17.20 17.03
N ASP A 118 6.23 16.95 16.15
CA ASP A 118 4.82 16.76 16.46
C ASP A 118 4.29 15.47 15.81
N PRO A 119 4.31 14.35 16.54
CA PRO A 119 3.81 13.07 16.05
C PRO A 119 2.32 13.05 15.72
N GLU A 120 1.51 14.01 16.19
CA GLU A 120 0.07 14.07 15.86
C GLU A 120 -0.14 14.29 14.35
N LEU A 121 0.77 15.01 13.70
CA LEU A 121 0.78 15.21 12.24
C LEU A 121 0.84 13.90 11.45
N ILE A 122 1.39 12.82 12.04
CA ILE A 122 1.40 11.49 11.41
C ILE A 122 -0.04 10.95 11.31
N ALA A 123 -0.84 11.15 12.37
CA ALA A 123 -2.23 10.72 12.41
C ALA A 123 -3.07 11.55 11.42
N GLU A 124 -2.88 12.88 11.40
CA GLU A 124 -3.55 13.76 10.44
C GLU A 124 -3.24 13.38 8.99
N ARG A 125 -1.96 13.14 8.67
CA ARG A 125 -1.54 12.70 7.33
C ARG A 125 -2.17 11.37 6.96
N LEU A 126 -2.31 10.44 7.91
CA LEU A 126 -2.96 9.16 7.66
C LEU A 126 -4.45 9.36 7.32
N VAL A 127 -5.16 10.18 8.08
CA VAL A 127 -6.57 10.53 7.81
C VAL A 127 -6.70 11.18 6.42
N ALA A 128 -5.92 12.23 6.15
CA ALA A 128 -5.93 12.95 4.88
C ALA A 128 -5.57 12.04 3.68
N THR A 129 -4.76 10.99 3.90
CA THR A 129 -4.43 10.01 2.86
C THR A 129 -5.61 9.12 2.49
N TYR A 130 -6.42 8.70 3.47
CA TYR A 130 -7.63 7.93 3.19
C TYR A 130 -8.76 8.83 2.65
N GLU A 131 -8.91 10.05 3.14
CA GLU A 131 -9.89 11.00 2.59
C GLU A 131 -9.66 11.26 1.10
N ARG A 132 -8.41 11.49 0.68
CA ARG A 132 -8.04 11.65 -0.74
C ARG A 132 -8.32 10.42 -1.60
N LYS A 133 -8.42 9.23 -1.00
CA LYS A 133 -8.80 7.99 -1.69
C LYS A 133 -10.32 7.77 -1.71
N GLY A 134 -11.11 8.70 -1.18
CA GLY A 134 -12.57 8.65 -1.19
C GLY A 134 -13.18 7.80 -0.08
N TYR A 135 -12.44 7.51 1.00
CA TYR A 135 -13.00 6.79 2.14
C TYR A 135 -13.81 7.73 3.05
N THR A 136 -14.90 7.22 3.62
CA THR A 136 -15.73 7.97 4.57
C THR A 136 -15.02 8.11 5.92
N ARG A 137 -15.31 9.19 6.65
CA ARG A 137 -14.75 9.41 8.00
C ARG A 137 -15.05 8.26 8.96
N GLU A 138 -16.25 7.69 8.88
CA GLU A 138 -16.62 6.52 9.68
C GLU A 138 -15.70 5.33 9.40
N TRP A 139 -15.48 5.01 8.13
CA TRP A 139 -14.59 3.91 7.74
C TRP A 139 -13.15 4.18 8.19
N ILE A 140 -12.67 5.43 8.05
CA ILE A 140 -11.32 5.83 8.48
C ILE A 140 -11.14 5.63 9.98
N ASN A 141 -12.11 6.04 10.79
CA ASN A 141 -12.09 5.85 12.24
C ASN A 141 -12.04 4.36 12.61
N GLN A 142 -12.84 3.52 11.96
CA GLN A 142 -12.79 2.08 12.19
C GLN A 142 -11.45 1.48 11.76
N ARG A 143 -10.87 1.97 10.65
CA ARG A 143 -9.57 1.50 10.18
C ARG A 143 -8.45 1.84 11.15
N LEU A 144 -8.47 3.05 11.73
CA LEU A 144 -7.55 3.50 12.76
C LEU A 144 -7.59 2.59 14.00
N MET A 145 -8.78 2.31 14.52
CA MET A 145 -8.97 1.38 15.65
C MET A 145 -8.45 -0.02 15.32
N ALA A 146 -8.72 -0.52 14.10
CA ALA A 146 -8.23 -1.82 13.65
C ALA A 146 -6.69 -1.87 13.51
N ILE A 147 -6.02 -0.76 13.19
CA ILE A 147 -4.53 -0.70 13.21
C ILE A 147 -4.02 -0.88 14.63
N SER A 148 -4.63 -0.22 15.62
CA SER A 148 -4.27 -0.36 17.04
C SER A 148 -4.47 -1.80 17.53
N ALA A 149 -5.65 -2.38 17.31
CA ALA A 149 -5.96 -3.74 17.73
C ALA A 149 -4.98 -4.77 17.14
N ARG A 150 -4.63 -4.63 15.85
CA ARG A 150 -3.62 -5.45 15.20
C ARG A 150 -2.25 -5.28 15.85
N LYS A 151 -1.84 -4.05 16.16
CA LYS A 151 -0.54 -3.78 16.79
C LYS A 151 -0.44 -4.48 18.14
N GLU A 152 -1.46 -4.32 18.98
CA GLU A 152 -1.53 -4.95 20.31
C GLU A 152 -1.49 -6.49 20.23
N LEU A 153 -2.20 -7.09 19.28
CA LEU A 153 -2.13 -8.54 19.05
C LEU A 153 -0.72 -8.97 18.62
N THR A 154 -0.07 -8.22 17.73
CA THR A 154 1.28 -8.57 17.29
C THR A 154 2.34 -8.38 18.37
N ASP A 155 2.14 -7.42 19.29
CA ASP A 155 3.02 -7.25 20.45
C ASP A 155 2.85 -8.42 21.42
N GLU A 156 1.62 -8.82 21.71
CA GLU A 156 1.33 -10.01 22.50
C GLU A 156 1.99 -11.25 21.89
N TRP A 157 1.88 -11.49 20.58
CA TRP A 157 2.57 -12.59 19.91
C TRP A 157 4.10 -12.52 20.05
N LYS A 158 4.68 -11.33 19.97
CA LYS A 158 6.11 -11.13 20.19
C LYS A 158 6.49 -11.55 21.61
N ASP A 159 5.71 -11.13 22.60
CA ASP A 159 5.94 -11.44 24.01
C ASP A 159 5.75 -12.93 24.30
N ARG A 160 4.95 -13.64 23.49
CA ARG A 160 4.81 -15.12 23.49
C ARG A 160 5.87 -15.87 22.70
N GLY A 161 6.91 -15.20 22.20
CA GLY A 161 8.00 -15.83 21.48
C GLY A 161 7.64 -16.26 20.04
N VAL A 162 6.58 -15.70 19.46
CA VAL A 162 6.24 -15.91 18.04
C VAL A 162 7.10 -15.00 17.17
N LYS A 163 7.70 -15.58 16.13
CA LYS A 163 8.62 -14.88 15.22
C LYS A 163 7.87 -14.03 14.20
N ARG A 164 8.35 -12.80 13.99
CA ARG A 164 7.81 -11.91 12.94
C ARG A 164 8.00 -12.52 11.55
N GLY A 165 7.13 -12.12 10.61
CA GLY A 165 7.15 -12.61 9.23
C GLY A 165 6.23 -13.81 9.05
N LYS A 166 6.82 -15.00 8.80
CA LYS A 166 6.08 -16.20 8.39
C LYS A 166 5.06 -16.66 9.43
N GLU A 167 5.42 -16.71 10.70
CA GLU A 167 4.52 -17.18 11.77
C GLU A 167 3.34 -16.21 11.96
N TYR A 168 3.58 -14.90 11.95
CA TYR A 168 2.51 -13.89 12.00
C TYR A 168 1.55 -13.99 10.82
N ALA A 169 2.07 -14.26 9.62
CA ALA A 169 1.25 -14.46 8.43
C ALA A 169 0.35 -15.70 8.59
N ILE A 170 0.89 -16.80 9.12
CA ILE A 170 0.10 -18.02 9.38
C ILE A 170 -0.97 -17.76 10.45
N LEU A 171 -0.62 -17.14 11.59
CA LEU A 171 -1.61 -16.83 12.63
C LEU A 171 -2.71 -15.89 12.14
N THR A 172 -2.33 -14.88 11.33
CA THR A 172 -3.30 -13.99 10.67
C THR A 172 -4.22 -14.77 9.74
N ASP A 173 -3.69 -15.76 9.01
CA ASP A 173 -4.48 -16.58 8.08
C ASP A 173 -5.44 -17.52 8.81
N GLU A 174 -4.99 -18.16 9.90
CA GLU A 174 -5.84 -18.98 10.76
C GLU A 174 -6.98 -18.17 11.38
N LEU A 175 -6.66 -16.99 11.90
CA LEU A 175 -7.64 -16.04 12.44
C LEU A 175 -8.64 -15.62 11.37
N THR A 176 -8.16 -15.21 10.19
CA THR A 176 -9.01 -14.80 9.06
C THR A 176 -9.93 -15.95 8.63
N ARG A 177 -9.40 -17.18 8.55
CA ARG A 177 -10.16 -18.36 8.16
C ARG A 177 -11.22 -18.73 9.18
N ALA A 178 -10.90 -18.60 10.46
CA ALA A 178 -11.84 -18.94 11.53
C ALA A 178 -13.09 -18.04 11.53
N TRP A 179 -12.95 -16.73 11.24
CA TRP A 179 -14.10 -15.83 11.22
C TRP A 179 -14.79 -15.72 9.85
N SER A 180 -14.01 -15.72 8.76
CA SER A 180 -14.53 -15.50 7.40
C SER A 180 -14.86 -16.79 6.63
N GLY A 181 -14.29 -17.92 7.06
CA GLY A 181 -14.29 -19.17 6.30
C GLY A 181 -13.28 -19.22 5.15
N MET A 182 -12.46 -18.16 4.95
CA MET A 182 -11.51 -18.04 3.86
C MET A 182 -10.10 -17.76 4.37
N THR A 183 -9.09 -18.28 3.68
CA THR A 183 -7.71 -17.77 3.84
C THR A 183 -7.63 -16.31 3.37
N THR A 184 -6.61 -15.59 3.84
CA THR A 184 -6.29 -14.22 3.42
C THR A 184 -6.17 -14.14 1.89
N ARG A 185 -5.58 -15.17 1.24
CA ARG A 185 -5.44 -15.22 -0.22
C ARG A 185 -6.77 -15.43 -0.93
N GLN A 186 -7.60 -16.36 -0.45
CA GLN A 186 -8.95 -16.56 -1.00
C GLN A 186 -9.80 -15.29 -0.86
N TYR A 187 -9.71 -14.62 0.29
CA TYR A 187 -10.46 -13.40 0.53
C TYR A 187 -9.97 -12.23 -0.35
N LYS A 188 -8.66 -12.09 -0.54
CA LYS A 188 -8.11 -11.15 -1.53
C LYS A 188 -8.62 -11.43 -2.94
N ASN A 189 -8.64 -12.70 -3.34
CA ASN A 189 -9.16 -13.10 -4.66
C ASN A 189 -10.65 -12.78 -4.81
N LEU A 190 -11.47 -13.03 -3.77
CA LEU A 190 -12.90 -12.69 -3.77
C LEU A 190 -13.14 -11.20 -4.05
N LYS A 191 -12.29 -10.32 -3.48
CA LYS A 191 -12.35 -8.87 -3.68
C LYS A 191 -11.54 -8.36 -4.88
N GLY A 192 -11.02 -9.27 -5.72
CA GLY A 192 -10.22 -8.91 -6.91
C GLY A 192 -8.92 -8.16 -6.59
N LEU A 193 -8.31 -8.42 -5.43
CA LEU A 193 -7.09 -7.77 -4.96
C LEU A 193 -5.85 -8.59 -5.35
N LYS A 194 -4.78 -7.89 -5.75
CA LYS A 194 -3.47 -8.50 -6.05
C LYS A 194 -2.46 -8.14 -4.97
N LYS A 195 -2.01 -6.88 -4.95
CA LYS A 195 -1.00 -6.37 -4.01
C LYS A 195 -1.61 -5.55 -2.88
N GLU A 196 -2.86 -5.15 -3.03
CA GLU A 196 -3.56 -4.29 -2.10
C GLU A 196 -3.79 -4.98 -0.75
N SER A 197 -3.87 -4.15 0.29
CA SER A 197 -4.23 -4.56 1.63
C SER A 197 -5.66 -5.06 1.68
N LEU A 198 -5.89 -6.24 2.27
CA LEU A 198 -7.24 -6.78 2.43
C LEU A 198 -8.07 -5.87 3.35
N ARG A 199 -7.48 -5.42 4.48
CA ARG A 199 -8.15 -4.57 5.48
C ARG A 199 -8.56 -3.21 4.90
N ASP A 200 -7.75 -2.64 4.00
CA ASP A 200 -8.12 -1.37 3.35
C ASP A 200 -9.27 -1.53 2.33
N ASN A 201 -9.64 -2.76 1.99
CA ASN A 201 -10.71 -3.07 1.04
C ASN A 201 -11.90 -3.79 1.70
N MET A 202 -11.87 -3.97 3.02
CA MET A 202 -12.99 -4.50 3.82
C MET A 202 -14.02 -3.39 4.08
N SER A 203 -15.31 -3.73 4.00
CA SER A 203 -16.39 -2.87 4.48
C SER A 203 -16.22 -2.53 5.97
N THR A 204 -16.96 -1.53 6.46
CA THR A 204 -16.96 -1.16 7.88
C THR A 204 -17.25 -2.36 8.78
N THR A 205 -18.26 -3.17 8.45
CA THR A 205 -18.61 -4.37 9.23
C THR A 205 -17.53 -5.45 9.14
N GLU A 206 -16.94 -5.67 7.97
CA GLU A 206 -15.82 -6.61 7.80
C GLU A 206 -14.61 -6.18 8.65
N LEU A 207 -14.30 -4.88 8.73
CA LEU A 207 -13.26 -4.32 9.59
C LEU A 207 -13.54 -4.54 11.07
N VAL A 208 -14.76 -4.27 11.52
CA VAL A 208 -15.17 -4.45 12.93
C VAL A 208 -15.09 -5.91 13.34
N LEU A 209 -15.53 -6.85 12.49
CA LEU A 209 -15.41 -8.28 12.76
C LEU A 209 -13.95 -8.75 12.79
N ASN A 210 -13.12 -8.27 11.86
CA ASN A 210 -11.69 -8.57 11.88
C ASN A 210 -11.02 -8.02 13.15
N MET A 211 -11.37 -6.80 13.58
CA MET A 211 -10.90 -6.19 14.82
C MET A 211 -11.36 -6.98 16.05
N LEU A 212 -12.60 -7.45 16.07
CA LEU A 212 -13.13 -8.32 17.13
C LEU A 212 -12.34 -9.63 17.21
N ALA A 213 -12.04 -10.26 16.07
CA ALA A 213 -11.22 -11.46 16.03
C ALA A 213 -9.82 -11.22 16.62
N GLU A 214 -9.18 -10.12 16.23
CA GLU A 214 -7.83 -9.75 16.71
C GLU A 214 -7.84 -9.45 18.22
N THR A 215 -8.85 -8.72 18.68
CA THR A 215 -9.05 -8.39 20.10
C THR A 215 -9.30 -9.65 20.93
N ALA A 216 -10.20 -10.52 20.48
CA ALA A 216 -10.51 -11.78 21.18
C ALA A 216 -9.29 -12.71 21.26
N THR A 217 -8.51 -12.84 20.18
CA THR A 217 -7.26 -13.61 20.21
C THR A 217 -6.27 -13.04 21.21
N ARG A 218 -6.12 -11.70 21.29
CA ARG A 218 -5.25 -11.05 22.27
C ARG A 218 -5.71 -11.35 23.70
N GLU A 219 -7.01 -11.19 23.99
CA GLU A 219 -7.54 -11.46 25.33
C GLU A 219 -7.35 -12.93 25.75
N PHE A 220 -7.57 -13.87 24.83
CA PHE A 220 -7.30 -15.29 25.10
C PHE A 220 -5.81 -15.57 25.32
N SER A 221 -4.92 -14.96 24.53
CA SER A 221 -3.48 -15.09 24.74
C SER A 221 -3.03 -14.54 26.09
N LYS A 222 -3.57 -13.39 26.51
CA LYS A 222 -3.29 -12.82 27.84
C LYS A 222 -3.79 -13.72 28.98
N ALA A 223 -4.96 -14.34 28.83
CA ALA A 223 -5.51 -15.23 29.85
C ALA A 223 -4.74 -16.55 29.96
N GLU A 224 -4.36 -17.14 28.83
CA GLU A 224 -3.80 -18.50 28.78
C GLU A 224 -2.28 -18.54 28.74
N GLN A 225 -1.64 -17.42 28.39
CA GLN A 225 -0.19 -17.25 28.32
C GLN A 225 0.48 -18.32 27.43
N PRO A 226 0.03 -18.53 26.17
CA PRO A 226 0.52 -19.60 25.31
C PRO A 226 2.00 -19.41 24.93
N GLU A 227 2.77 -20.49 24.95
CA GLU A 227 4.19 -20.44 24.60
C GLU A 227 4.45 -20.84 23.15
N GLY A 228 5.09 -19.94 22.41
CA GLY A 228 5.56 -20.18 21.05
C GLY A 228 4.44 -20.31 20.00
N PHE A 229 4.85 -20.62 18.78
CA PHE A 229 3.98 -20.60 17.62
C PHE A 229 2.82 -21.62 17.68
N SER A 230 3.12 -22.87 18.04
CA SER A 230 2.14 -23.97 17.95
C SER A 230 0.92 -23.76 18.84
N GLN A 231 1.11 -23.27 20.07
CA GLN A 231 0.00 -22.99 20.98
C GLN A 231 -0.81 -21.78 20.52
N ASN A 232 -0.13 -20.74 20.02
CA ASN A 232 -0.76 -19.54 19.49
C ASN A 232 -1.67 -19.80 18.28
N ILE A 233 -1.46 -20.88 17.51
CA ILE A 233 -2.39 -21.30 16.44
C ILE A 233 -3.78 -21.60 17.02
N SER A 234 -3.85 -22.33 18.14
CA SER A 234 -5.12 -22.68 18.78
C SER A 234 -5.84 -21.43 19.29
N VAL A 235 -5.10 -20.51 19.88
CA VAL A 235 -5.61 -19.22 20.38
C VAL A 235 -6.14 -18.35 19.24
N ALA A 236 -5.40 -18.27 18.12
CA ALA A 236 -5.81 -17.54 16.92
C ALA A 236 -7.12 -18.08 16.33
N LYS A 237 -7.26 -19.42 16.22
CA LYS A 237 -8.49 -20.06 15.74
C LYS A 237 -9.69 -19.76 16.65
N ARG A 238 -9.51 -19.80 17.97
CA ARG A 238 -10.60 -19.52 18.92
C ARG A 238 -11.00 -18.05 18.91
N GLY A 239 -10.04 -17.12 18.87
CA GLY A 239 -10.38 -15.69 18.76
C GLY A 239 -11.09 -15.36 17.44
N GLY A 240 -10.65 -15.96 16.32
CA GLY A 240 -11.38 -15.86 15.06
C GLY A 240 -12.78 -16.49 15.11
N LYS A 241 -12.99 -17.58 15.87
CA LYS A 241 -14.31 -18.19 16.03
C LYS A 241 -15.31 -17.23 16.68
N VAL A 242 -14.89 -16.41 17.66
CA VAL A 242 -15.75 -15.39 18.29
C VAL A 242 -16.31 -14.42 17.25
N ALA A 243 -15.46 -13.89 16.38
CA ALA A 243 -15.92 -13.02 15.29
C ALA A 243 -16.74 -13.78 14.24
N GLY A 244 -16.46 -15.07 14.00
CA GLY A 244 -17.26 -15.90 13.11
C GLY A 244 -18.68 -16.14 13.63
N GLU A 245 -18.84 -16.30 14.94
CA GLU A 245 -20.15 -16.39 15.61
C GLU A 245 -20.90 -15.06 15.51
N ALA A 246 -20.23 -13.94 15.81
CA ALA A 246 -20.80 -12.60 15.65
C ALA A 246 -21.23 -12.32 14.20
N ARG A 247 -20.41 -12.71 13.21
CA ARG A 247 -20.74 -12.60 11.80
C ARG A 247 -22.03 -13.36 11.47
N LYS A 248 -22.11 -14.64 11.85
CA LYS A 248 -23.29 -15.47 11.59
C LYS A 248 -24.55 -14.85 12.21
N ALA A 249 -24.47 -14.37 13.45
CA ALA A 249 -25.59 -13.71 14.09
C ALA A 249 -26.06 -12.44 13.32
N ILE A 250 -25.13 -11.65 12.78
CA ILE A 250 -25.46 -10.49 11.93
C ILE A 250 -26.11 -10.95 10.61
N GLU A 251 -25.56 -11.98 9.97
CA GLU A 251 -26.09 -12.52 8.71
C GLU A 251 -27.51 -13.10 8.89
N ASP A 252 -27.74 -13.83 9.97
CA ASP A 252 -29.04 -14.39 10.33
C ASP A 252 -30.07 -13.27 10.64
N GLY A 253 -29.66 -12.22 11.36
CA GLY A 253 -30.53 -11.10 11.72
C GLY A 253 -30.85 -10.15 10.55
N THR A 254 -29.94 -10.02 9.58
CA THR A 254 -30.10 -9.12 8.43
C THR A 254 -30.60 -9.81 7.15
N GLY A 255 -30.48 -11.14 7.08
CA GLY A 255 -30.72 -11.92 5.87
C GLY A 255 -29.73 -11.63 4.73
N LYS A 256 -28.61 -10.94 5.01
CA LYS A 256 -27.62 -10.53 4.01
C LYS A 256 -26.23 -10.98 4.43
N PRO A 257 -25.39 -11.44 3.48
CA PRO A 257 -24.00 -11.78 3.80
C PRO A 257 -23.22 -10.53 4.18
N VAL A 258 -22.41 -10.64 5.24
CA VAL A 258 -21.51 -9.55 5.67
C VAL A 258 -20.30 -9.46 4.73
N ILE A 259 -19.82 -10.61 4.28
CA ILE A 259 -18.69 -10.69 3.34
C ILE A 259 -19.20 -10.49 1.93
N THR A 260 -18.60 -9.52 1.22
CA THR A 260 -18.95 -9.22 -0.17
C THR A 260 -17.71 -9.14 -1.05
N ASN A 261 -17.90 -9.30 -2.36
CA ASN A 261 -16.85 -9.11 -3.37
C ASN A 261 -16.54 -7.63 -3.65
N LYS A 262 -17.36 -6.70 -3.15
CA LYS A 262 -17.15 -5.26 -3.31
C LYS A 262 -16.03 -4.75 -2.41
N LYS A 263 -15.32 -3.75 -2.91
CA LYS A 263 -14.30 -3.02 -2.14
C LYS A 263 -14.95 -1.92 -1.30
N ALA A 264 -14.30 -1.57 -0.20
CA ALA A 264 -14.71 -0.45 0.65
C ALA A 264 -14.92 0.86 -0.13
N SER A 265 -14.01 1.21 -1.04
CA SER A 265 -14.14 2.41 -1.88
C SER A 265 -15.36 2.37 -2.81
N GLU A 266 -15.73 1.20 -3.33
CA GLU A 266 -16.89 1.02 -4.20
C GLU A 266 -18.20 1.11 -3.40
N LEU A 267 -18.23 0.53 -2.21
CA LEU A 267 -19.37 0.65 -1.30
C LEU A 267 -19.59 2.10 -0.88
N ASN A 268 -18.51 2.81 -0.53
CA ASN A 268 -18.57 4.22 -0.18
C ASN A 268 -19.05 5.07 -1.36
N HIS A 269 -18.51 4.86 -2.56
CA HIS A 269 -18.93 5.60 -3.75
C HIS A 269 -20.42 5.42 -4.08
N VAL A 270 -20.94 4.19 -3.93
CA VAL A 270 -22.37 3.92 -4.14
C VAL A 270 -23.23 4.65 -3.11
N VAL A 271 -22.83 4.64 -1.83
CA VAL A 271 -23.55 5.35 -0.77
C VAL A 271 -23.51 6.86 -0.98
N THR A 272 -22.34 7.42 -1.33
CA THR A 272 -22.19 8.84 -1.63
C THR A 272 -23.08 9.25 -2.81
N GLN A 273 -23.08 8.49 -3.91
CA GLN A 273 -23.95 8.75 -5.05
C GLN A 273 -25.44 8.66 -4.71
N MET A 274 -25.84 7.71 -3.86
CA MET A 274 -27.23 7.59 -3.41
C MET A 274 -27.64 8.80 -2.55
N ILE A 275 -26.78 9.24 -1.63
CA ILE A 275 -27.03 10.44 -0.82
C ILE A 275 -27.14 11.68 -1.72
N GLU A 276 -26.21 11.87 -2.66
CA GLU A 276 -26.26 12.98 -3.61
C GLU A 276 -27.52 12.96 -4.48
N ALA A 277 -27.94 11.78 -4.96
CA ALA A 277 -29.16 11.62 -5.74
C ALA A 277 -30.41 11.95 -4.92
N SER A 278 -30.51 11.45 -3.68
CA SER A 278 -31.62 11.76 -2.76
C SER A 278 -31.65 13.24 -2.36
N VAL A 279 -30.48 13.88 -2.20
CA VAL A 279 -30.40 15.32 -1.94
C VAL A 279 -30.90 16.13 -3.15
N ARG A 280 -30.56 15.75 -4.38
CA ARG A 280 -31.08 16.38 -5.61
C ARG A 280 -32.59 16.21 -5.78
N GLU A 281 -33.13 15.04 -5.45
CA GLU A 281 -34.58 14.80 -5.47
C GLU A 281 -35.33 15.68 -4.46
N ILE A 282 -34.72 15.96 -3.30
CA ILE A 282 -35.30 16.82 -2.25
C ILE A 282 -35.12 18.32 -2.59
N SER A 283 -34.01 18.71 -3.22
CA SER A 283 -33.73 20.11 -3.57
C SER A 283 -34.45 20.60 -4.84
N GLY A 284 -35.06 19.71 -5.62
CA GLY A 284 -35.81 20.07 -6.83
C GLY A 284 -34.95 20.55 -7.99
N GLU A 285 -33.63 20.44 -7.90
CA GLU A 285 -32.70 20.71 -8.99
C GLU A 285 -32.64 19.49 -9.92
N LYS A 286 -33.37 19.57 -11.03
CA LYS A 286 -33.26 18.63 -12.16
C LYS A 286 -32.01 18.90 -12.99
#